data_AF-A0A7C6DE63-F1
#
_entry.id   AF-A0A7C6DE63-F1
#
_cell.length_a   1.000
_cell.length_b   1.000
_cell.length_c   1.000
_cell.angle_alpha   90.00
_cell.angle_beta   90.00
_cell.angle_gamma   90.00
#
_symmetry.space_group_name_H-M   'P 1'
#
loop_
_entity.id
_entity.type
_entity.pdbx_description
1 polymer ?
#
loop_
_entity_poly.entity_id
_entity_poly.type
_entity_poly.pdbx_seq_one_letter_code
_entity_poly.pdbx_strand_id
1 'polypeptide(L)'
;MKKLIFVLISILTLVSCSKGTLQRPENLKIVDGYLTFDAVEHATSYTLLINNEEVTISNTYYTFTKGNYEVRVKAHAKGYEDSPYSEKLIFQVLSSEDDYTFLNLSFNYDLNSDSNLVILKNYVDATKLFLKNNQNEILADWFIQESGLTYLKGSKIKELGVGSHKLILSYENEDYELTLNIKDKDYPYLMDNQTLYVDVKMDLVLIVDLMGGELVSISADRNRPFLDGDLTIEGGKITMSKDYIMRSFDSLKESQQLMFTILVKKGTQNQTILLSLRKEK
;
A
#
# COMPACT_ATOMS: atom_id res chain seq x y z
N MET A 1 16.79 -83.74 27.66
CA MET A 1 17.38 -82.39 27.64
C MET A 1 16.58 -81.53 26.67
N LYS A 2 16.03 -80.42 27.17
CA LYS A 2 15.27 -79.39 26.44
C LYS A 2 16.12 -78.76 25.34
N LYS A 3 15.54 -78.48 24.17
CA LYS A 3 15.82 -77.24 23.40
C LYS A 3 14.55 -76.79 22.67
N LEU A 4 13.79 -75.93 23.34
CA LEU A 4 12.72 -75.13 22.77
C LEU A 4 13.39 -73.92 22.12
N ILE A 5 13.29 -73.75 20.80
CA ILE A 5 13.76 -72.55 20.10
C ILE A 5 12.69 -71.47 20.30
N PHE A 6 13.04 -70.43 21.05
CA PHE A 6 12.24 -69.22 21.24
C PHE A 6 12.55 -68.27 20.10
N VAL A 7 11.58 -68.05 19.19
CA VAL A 7 11.66 -67.00 18.17
C VAL A 7 11.30 -65.68 18.84
N LEU A 8 12.29 -64.79 18.94
CA LEU A 8 12.15 -63.44 19.49
C LEU A 8 11.49 -62.55 18.42
N ILE A 9 10.19 -62.35 18.55
CA ILE A 9 9.43 -61.35 17.80
C ILE A 9 9.72 -59.99 18.43
N SER A 10 10.68 -59.26 17.87
CA SER A 10 10.88 -57.83 18.16
C SER A 10 9.85 -57.00 17.37
N ILE A 11 8.70 -56.76 17.97
CA ILE A 11 7.78 -55.71 17.50
C ILE A 11 8.31 -54.38 18.03
N LEU A 12 9.03 -53.64 17.19
CA LEU A 12 9.22 -52.21 17.38
C LEU A 12 7.91 -51.51 17.01
N THR A 13 7.03 -51.28 17.99
CA THR A 13 5.98 -50.27 17.82
C THR A 13 6.63 -48.89 17.94
N LEU A 14 6.97 -48.28 16.81
CA LEU A 14 7.21 -46.84 16.73
C LEU A 14 5.88 -46.14 17.02
N VAL A 15 5.68 -45.70 18.27
CA VAL A 15 4.58 -44.82 18.62
C VAL A 15 4.90 -43.46 18.00
N SER A 16 4.23 -43.11 16.90
CA SER A 16 4.20 -41.74 16.41
C SER A 16 3.45 -40.90 17.44
N CYS A 17 4.19 -40.15 18.25
CA CYS A 17 3.63 -39.25 19.25
C CYS A 17 3.47 -37.87 18.61
N SER A 18 2.49 -37.71 17.70
CA SER A 18 2.11 -36.37 17.23
C SER A 18 1.15 -35.74 18.24
N LYS A 19 1.44 -34.51 18.65
CA LYS A 19 0.70 -33.70 19.63
C LYS A 19 -0.56 -33.06 19.04
N GLY A 20 -0.96 -33.46 17.82
CA GLY A 20 -2.03 -32.88 17.03
C GLY A 20 -1.52 -32.08 15.83
N THR A 21 -2.45 -31.55 15.04
CA THR A 21 -2.18 -30.69 13.86
C THR A 21 -2.16 -29.22 14.25
N LEU A 22 -1.17 -28.49 13.75
CA LEU A 22 -1.08 -27.04 13.95
C LEU A 22 -2.23 -26.28 13.27
N GLN A 23 -2.61 -25.15 13.84
CA GLN A 23 -3.59 -24.25 13.21
C GLN A 23 -2.99 -23.60 11.97
N ARG A 24 -3.85 -23.31 10.99
CA ARG A 24 -3.42 -22.60 9.78
C ARG A 24 -3.00 -21.17 10.13
N PRO A 25 -1.95 -20.62 9.50
CA PRO A 25 -1.66 -19.19 9.59
C PRO A 25 -2.81 -18.34 9.04
N GLU A 26 -3.13 -17.24 9.71
CA GLU A 26 -4.21 -16.32 9.35
C GLU A 26 -3.70 -14.87 9.25
N ASN A 27 -4.55 -13.97 8.73
CA ASN A 27 -4.29 -12.54 8.60
C ASN A 27 -3.02 -12.18 7.81
N LEU A 28 -2.75 -12.93 6.73
CA LEU A 28 -1.70 -12.61 5.77
C LEU A 28 -1.97 -11.26 5.12
N LYS A 29 -1.01 -10.34 5.23
CA LYS A 29 -1.09 -9.00 4.65
C LYS A 29 0.29 -8.45 4.34
N ILE A 30 0.36 -7.52 3.40
CA ILE A 30 1.56 -6.72 3.17
C ILE A 30 1.48 -5.47 4.06
N VAL A 31 2.45 -5.31 4.94
CA VAL A 31 2.62 -4.13 5.80
C VAL A 31 4.07 -3.70 5.66
N ASP A 32 4.31 -2.45 5.27
CA ASP A 32 5.67 -1.90 5.13
C ASP A 32 6.58 -2.67 4.17
N GLY A 33 6.02 -3.32 3.14
CA GLY A 33 6.80 -4.13 2.19
C GLY A 33 7.14 -5.53 2.69
N TYR A 34 6.67 -5.90 3.89
CA TYR A 34 6.80 -7.25 4.44
C TYR A 34 5.46 -7.97 4.32
N LEU A 35 5.49 -9.22 3.89
CA LEU A 35 4.42 -10.13 4.29
C LEU A 35 4.47 -10.29 5.79
N THR A 36 3.32 -10.15 6.44
CA THR A 36 3.13 -10.41 7.88
C THR A 36 1.90 -11.31 8.06
N PHE A 37 1.91 -12.12 9.11
CA PHE A 37 0.80 -13.00 9.49
C PHE A 37 0.83 -13.30 10.99
N ASP A 38 -0.27 -13.83 11.53
CA ASP A 38 -0.37 -14.13 12.95
C ASP A 38 0.46 -15.37 13.33
N ALA A 39 1.11 -15.32 14.49
CA ALA A 39 1.87 -16.46 15.00
C ALA A 39 0.93 -17.63 15.32
N VAL A 40 1.30 -18.83 14.86
CA VAL A 40 0.59 -20.06 15.19
C VAL A 40 1.13 -20.62 16.50
N GLU A 41 0.24 -20.92 17.44
CA GLU A 41 0.63 -21.50 18.73
C GLU A 41 1.44 -22.80 18.52
N HIS A 42 2.54 -22.95 19.28
CA HIS A 42 3.50 -24.05 19.20
C HIS A 42 4.33 -24.16 17.91
N ALA A 43 4.06 -23.36 16.88
CA ALA A 43 4.88 -23.34 15.68
C ALA A 43 6.29 -22.82 15.97
N THR A 44 7.29 -23.49 15.41
CA THR A 44 8.71 -23.10 15.50
C THR A 44 9.27 -22.58 14.19
N SER A 45 8.60 -22.86 13.08
CA SER A 45 8.95 -22.37 11.74
C SER A 45 7.75 -22.40 10.81
N TYR A 46 7.89 -21.77 9.66
CA TYR A 46 6.87 -21.64 8.63
C TYR A 46 7.49 -21.91 7.26
N THR A 47 6.72 -22.49 6.36
CA THR A 47 7.08 -22.59 4.94
C THR A 47 6.14 -21.72 4.13
N LEU A 48 6.74 -20.80 3.38
CA LEU A 48 6.09 -19.93 2.41
C LEU A 48 6.16 -20.61 1.06
N LEU A 49 5.02 -20.87 0.44
CA LEU A 49 4.93 -21.27 -0.97
C LEU A 49 4.73 -19.99 -1.79
N ILE A 50 5.81 -19.52 -2.43
CA ILE A 50 5.88 -18.28 -3.20
C ILE A 50 6.00 -18.66 -4.68
N ASN A 51 4.99 -18.41 -5.51
CA ASN A 51 5.01 -18.74 -6.94
C ASN A 51 5.48 -20.18 -7.25
N ASN A 52 5.07 -21.15 -6.43
CA ASN A 52 5.45 -22.57 -6.45
C ASN A 52 6.85 -22.92 -5.92
N GLU A 53 7.58 -21.97 -5.34
CA GLU A 53 8.84 -22.22 -4.63
C GLU A 53 8.63 -22.19 -3.11
N GLU A 54 9.21 -23.15 -2.39
CA GLU A 54 9.10 -23.22 -0.93
C GLU A 54 10.30 -22.53 -0.26
N VAL A 55 10.02 -21.61 0.66
CA VAL A 55 11.01 -20.92 1.52
C VAL A 55 10.65 -21.14 2.98
N THR A 56 11.59 -21.62 3.79
CA THR A 56 11.39 -21.81 5.23
C THR A 56 11.91 -20.64 6.04
N ILE A 57 11.10 -20.13 6.96
CA ILE A 57 11.44 -19.04 7.89
C ILE A 57 11.08 -19.41 9.32
N SER A 58 11.67 -18.74 10.31
CA SER A 58 11.31 -18.89 11.73
C SER A 58 10.46 -17.74 12.28
N ASN A 59 10.39 -16.64 11.55
CA ASN A 59 9.65 -15.44 11.95
C ASN A 59 8.27 -15.40 11.30
N THR A 60 7.41 -14.48 11.73
CA THR A 60 6.08 -14.24 11.15
C THR A 60 6.07 -13.15 10.08
N TYR A 61 7.24 -12.90 9.47
CA TYR A 61 7.39 -11.91 8.39
C TYR A 61 8.41 -12.33 7.34
N TYR A 62 8.24 -11.83 6.10
CA TYR A 62 9.16 -12.08 4.99
C TYR A 62 9.21 -10.91 4.00
N THR A 63 10.39 -10.61 3.47
CA THR A 63 10.64 -9.57 2.47
C THR A 63 10.68 -10.14 1.06
N PHE A 64 10.09 -9.45 0.11
CA PHE A 64 10.08 -9.83 -1.30
C PHE A 64 10.95 -8.87 -2.12
N THR A 65 11.50 -9.38 -3.22
CA THR A 65 12.09 -8.55 -4.27
C THR A 65 10.99 -8.11 -5.26
N LYS A 66 11.36 -7.43 -6.35
CA LYS A 66 10.41 -7.04 -7.40
C LYS A 66 9.73 -8.27 -8.03
N GLY A 67 8.41 -8.22 -8.19
CA GLY A 67 7.68 -9.27 -8.87
C GLY A 67 6.19 -9.32 -8.52
N ASN A 68 5.46 -10.17 -9.25
CA ASN A 68 4.12 -10.59 -8.88
C ASN A 68 4.23 -11.85 -8.04
N TYR A 69 3.52 -11.91 -6.92
CA TYR A 69 3.59 -13.01 -5.99
C TYR A 69 2.22 -13.57 -5.68
N GLU A 70 2.14 -14.89 -5.73
CA GLU A 70 1.14 -15.71 -5.08
C GLU A 70 1.81 -16.38 -3.87
N VAL A 71 1.28 -16.13 -2.67
CA VAL A 71 1.86 -16.64 -1.43
C VAL A 71 0.82 -17.39 -0.60
N ARG A 72 1.26 -18.53 -0.05
CA ARG A 72 0.57 -19.28 1.01
C ARG A 72 1.58 -19.66 2.09
N VAL A 73 1.13 -19.76 3.33
CA VAL A 73 2.00 -20.08 4.48
C VAL A 73 1.47 -21.32 5.21
N LYS A 74 2.34 -22.26 5.55
CA LYS A 74 2.06 -23.38 6.47
C LYS A 74 3.01 -23.35 7.66
N ALA A 75 2.57 -23.80 8.82
CA ALA A 75 3.32 -23.82 10.07
C ALA A 75 3.88 -25.22 10.38
N HIS A 76 5.03 -25.24 11.06
CA HIS A 76 5.79 -26.44 11.40
C HIS A 76 6.22 -26.43 12.87
N ALA A 77 6.19 -27.59 13.52
CA ALA A 77 6.77 -27.80 14.84
C ALA A 77 7.15 -29.26 15.07
N LYS A 78 8.24 -29.49 15.81
CA LYS A 78 8.67 -30.86 16.14
C LYS A 78 7.62 -31.57 16.99
N GLY A 79 7.18 -32.74 16.52
CA GLY A 79 6.20 -33.56 17.24
C GLY A 79 4.76 -33.09 17.05
N TYR A 80 4.48 -32.20 16.10
CA TYR A 80 3.14 -31.89 15.61
C TYR A 80 3.03 -32.28 14.13
N GLU A 81 1.81 -32.50 13.66
CA GLU A 81 1.55 -32.51 12.22
C GLU A 81 1.50 -31.06 11.71
N ASP A 82 2.05 -30.83 10.51
CA ASP A 82 2.08 -29.51 9.88
C ASP A 82 0.67 -28.94 9.67
N SER A 83 0.56 -27.61 9.71
CA SER A 83 -0.73 -26.97 9.42
C SER A 83 -1.11 -27.12 7.93
N PRO A 84 -2.40 -27.00 7.60
CA PRO A 84 -2.80 -26.63 6.24
C PRO A 84 -2.17 -25.30 5.82
N TYR A 85 -2.07 -25.09 4.51
CA TYR A 85 -1.72 -23.77 3.97
C TYR A 85 -2.81 -22.74 4.31
N SER A 86 -2.39 -21.50 4.53
CA SER A 86 -3.25 -20.32 4.64
C SER A 86 -4.10 -20.11 3.38
N GLU A 87 -5.05 -19.18 3.48
CA GLU A 87 -5.63 -18.58 2.27
C GLU A 87 -4.54 -17.94 1.40
N LYS A 88 -4.80 -17.91 0.10
CA LYS A 88 -3.88 -17.37 -0.90
C LYS A 88 -3.86 -15.85 -0.83
N LEU A 89 -2.68 -15.26 -0.67
CA LEU A 89 -2.47 -13.82 -0.86
C LEU A 89 -1.81 -13.58 -2.21
N ILE A 90 -2.37 -12.67 -3.02
CA ILE A 90 -1.80 -12.26 -4.31
C ILE A 90 -1.47 -10.77 -4.21
N PHE A 91 -0.24 -10.39 -4.55
CA PHE A 91 0.22 -9.00 -4.53
C PHE A 91 1.37 -8.78 -5.52
N GLN A 92 1.69 -7.51 -5.75
CA GLN A 92 2.82 -7.09 -6.59
C GLN A 92 3.80 -6.27 -5.74
N VAL A 93 5.08 -6.55 -5.86
CA VAL A 93 6.17 -5.71 -5.39
C VAL A 93 6.80 -5.04 -6.60
N LEU A 94 6.73 -3.72 -6.63
CA LEU A 94 7.27 -2.93 -7.72
C LEU A 94 8.80 -2.80 -7.58
N SER A 95 9.48 -2.68 -8.72
CA SER A 95 10.93 -2.51 -8.74
C SER A 95 11.32 -1.08 -8.43
N SER A 96 12.42 -0.87 -7.70
CA SER A 96 13.09 0.43 -7.55
C SER A 96 13.86 0.89 -8.81
N GLU A 97 13.88 0.08 -9.88
CA GLU A 97 14.77 0.27 -11.04
C GLU A 97 14.04 0.59 -12.35
N ASP A 98 12.71 0.55 -12.37
CA ASP A 98 11.96 1.27 -13.38
C ASP A 98 12.08 2.74 -12.99
N ASP A 99 12.64 3.57 -13.88
CA ASP A 99 12.79 5.03 -13.78
C ASP A 99 11.72 5.60 -12.84
N TYR A 100 12.09 5.85 -11.58
CA TYR A 100 11.14 6.22 -10.53
C TYR A 100 10.74 7.68 -10.76
N THR A 101 10.00 7.95 -11.82
CA THR A 101 9.43 9.27 -12.05
C THR A 101 8.37 9.48 -10.99
N PHE A 102 8.70 10.24 -9.95
CA PHE A 102 7.68 10.68 -9.01
C PHE A 102 6.71 11.59 -9.74
N LEU A 103 5.61 11.00 -10.19
CA LEU A 103 4.52 11.73 -10.79
C LEU A 103 3.77 12.50 -9.71
N ASN A 104 3.28 13.69 -10.09
CA ASN A 104 2.35 14.48 -9.29
C ASN A 104 2.89 14.93 -7.93
N LEU A 105 4.14 15.40 -7.87
CA LEU A 105 4.69 16.05 -6.67
C LEU A 105 4.15 17.47 -6.46
N SER A 106 2.83 17.65 -6.59
CA SER A 106 2.14 18.89 -6.28
C SER A 106 0.96 18.56 -5.40
N PHE A 107 0.93 19.16 -4.22
CA PHE A 107 -0.01 18.80 -3.16
C PHE A 107 -0.72 20.05 -2.64
N ASN A 108 -1.90 19.84 -2.06
CA ASN A 108 -2.62 20.83 -1.27
C ASN A 108 -2.50 20.46 0.20
N TYR A 109 -2.48 21.48 1.07
CA TYR A 109 -2.56 21.29 2.51
C TYR A 109 -3.36 22.43 3.14
N ASP A 110 -4.09 22.17 4.22
CA ASP A 110 -4.76 23.20 5.00
C ASP A 110 -4.14 23.32 6.39
N LEU A 111 -3.90 24.53 6.88
CA LEU A 111 -3.28 24.75 8.19
C LEU A 111 -4.11 24.15 9.35
N ASN A 112 -5.41 23.98 9.15
CA ASN A 112 -6.31 23.38 10.13
C ASN A 112 -6.38 21.84 10.02
N SER A 113 -5.65 21.22 9.08
CA SER A 113 -5.56 19.75 8.99
C SER A 113 -4.77 19.17 10.17
N ASP A 114 -5.28 18.09 10.77
CA ASP A 114 -4.56 17.30 11.77
C ASP A 114 -3.80 16.12 11.15
N SER A 115 -3.89 15.95 9.83
CA SER A 115 -3.31 14.84 9.09
C SER A 115 -1.87 15.15 8.65
N ASN A 116 -1.06 14.09 8.55
CA ASN A 116 0.17 14.15 7.75
C ASN A 116 -0.18 14.05 6.26
N LEU A 117 0.64 14.66 5.40
CA LEU A 117 0.43 14.67 3.96
C LEU A 117 1.09 13.47 3.31
N VAL A 118 0.34 12.57 2.70
CA VAL A 118 0.91 11.48 1.88
C VAL A 118 1.47 12.06 0.59
N ILE A 119 2.76 11.84 0.36
CA ILE A 119 3.46 12.32 -0.85
C ILE A 119 3.88 11.19 -1.77
N LEU A 120 4.16 9.99 -1.24
CA LEU A 120 4.51 8.81 -2.04
C LEU A 120 3.61 7.65 -1.61
N LYS A 121 2.91 7.08 -2.59
CA LYS A 121 1.91 6.02 -2.38
C LYS A 121 2.46 4.60 -2.61
N ASN A 122 3.74 4.52 -2.93
CA ASN A 122 4.49 3.28 -3.12
C ASN A 122 5.67 3.27 -2.15
N TYR A 123 6.13 2.06 -1.81
CA TYR A 123 7.32 1.90 -0.98
C TYR A 123 8.53 2.53 -1.66
N VAL A 124 9.34 3.23 -0.87
CA VAL A 124 10.67 3.73 -1.25
C VAL A 124 11.62 3.50 -0.10
N ASP A 125 12.90 3.26 -0.42
CA ASP A 125 13.94 3.12 0.61
C ASP A 125 14.17 4.46 1.33
N ALA A 126 13.77 4.53 2.60
CA ALA A 126 13.93 5.71 3.45
C ALA A 126 15.37 6.24 3.49
N THR A 127 16.34 5.34 3.43
CA THR A 127 17.77 5.70 3.57
C THR A 127 18.30 6.49 2.38
N LYS A 128 17.57 6.45 1.26
CA LYS A 128 17.91 7.13 0.01
C LYS A 128 17.02 8.34 -0.25
N LEU A 129 16.07 8.64 0.64
CA LEU A 129 15.08 9.69 0.48
C LEU A 129 15.43 10.91 1.33
N PHE A 130 15.51 12.08 0.70
CA PHE A 130 15.79 13.35 1.38
C PHE A 130 14.82 14.43 0.92
N LEU A 131 14.52 15.36 1.81
CA LEU A 131 13.83 16.60 1.47
C LEU A 131 14.83 17.73 1.60
N LYS A 132 14.81 18.66 0.66
CA LYS A 132 15.66 19.85 0.71
C LYS A 132 14.84 21.10 0.46
N ASN A 133 15.30 22.23 1.00
CA ASN A 133 14.77 23.54 0.62
C ASN A 133 15.38 24.03 -0.70
N ASN A 134 15.00 25.23 -1.14
CA ASN A 134 15.48 25.84 -2.37
C ASN A 134 16.97 26.26 -2.32
N GLN A 135 17.60 26.20 -1.14
CA GLN A 135 19.03 26.41 -0.92
C GLN A 135 19.79 25.07 -0.87
N ASN A 136 19.13 23.96 -1.19
CA ASN A 136 19.69 22.60 -1.17
C ASN A 136 20.08 22.11 0.25
N GLU A 137 19.56 22.77 1.30
CA GLU A 137 19.75 22.34 2.68
C GLU A 137 18.80 21.19 3.02
N ILE A 138 19.31 20.14 3.64
CA ILE A 138 18.53 18.96 4.01
C ILE A 138 17.58 19.31 5.16
N LEU A 139 16.28 19.12 4.91
CA LEU A 139 15.20 19.25 5.87
C LEU A 139 15.00 17.93 6.62
N ALA A 140 15.89 17.66 7.57
CA ALA A 140 15.85 16.43 8.36
C ALA A 140 14.56 16.32 9.21
N ASP A 141 14.09 15.09 9.44
CA ASP A 141 12.94 14.77 10.29
C ASP A 141 11.56 15.25 9.77
N TRP A 142 11.46 15.55 8.46
CA TRP A 142 10.18 15.92 7.84
C TRP A 142 9.32 14.71 7.43
N PHE A 143 9.94 13.54 7.26
CA PHE A 143 9.24 12.34 6.81
C PHE A 143 8.72 11.48 7.96
N ILE A 144 7.61 10.81 7.67
CA ILE A 144 7.16 9.59 8.35
C ILE A 144 6.98 8.52 7.26
N GLN A 145 7.41 7.29 7.53
CA GLN A 145 7.14 6.16 6.67
C GLN A 145 6.39 5.10 7.45
N GLU A 146 5.18 4.77 6.99
CA GLU A 146 4.28 3.82 7.64
C GLU A 146 3.41 3.14 6.59
N SER A 147 3.17 1.84 6.78
CA SER A 147 2.45 0.95 5.85
C SER A 147 2.92 1.06 4.40
N GLY A 148 4.22 1.27 4.16
CA GLY A 148 4.80 1.41 2.82
C GLY A 148 4.47 2.73 2.10
N LEU A 149 3.92 3.72 2.81
CA LEU A 149 3.64 5.06 2.31
C LEU A 149 4.64 6.06 2.91
N THR A 150 4.94 7.13 2.18
CA THR A 150 5.75 8.24 2.70
C THR A 150 4.88 9.47 2.90
N TYR A 151 5.01 10.06 4.09
CA TYR A 151 4.28 11.24 4.52
C TYR A 151 5.23 12.38 4.83
N LEU A 152 4.81 13.61 4.56
CA LEU A 152 5.34 14.81 5.19
C LEU A 152 4.57 15.10 6.49
N LYS A 153 5.30 15.37 7.57
CA LYS A 153 4.72 15.73 8.87
C LYS A 153 3.90 17.01 8.76
N GLY A 154 2.62 16.94 9.13
CA GLY A 154 1.73 18.09 9.12
C GLY A 154 2.25 19.26 9.97
N SER A 155 2.83 18.97 11.13
CA SER A 155 3.46 19.95 12.00
C SER A 155 4.57 20.75 11.31
N LYS A 156 5.36 20.11 10.44
CA LYS A 156 6.42 20.76 9.66
C LYS A 156 5.89 21.57 8.48
N ILE A 157 4.86 21.07 7.80
CA ILE A 157 4.21 21.83 6.72
C ILE A 157 3.62 23.13 7.27
N LYS A 158 3.01 23.10 8.47
CA LYS A 158 2.42 24.28 9.11
C LYS A 158 3.45 25.39 9.41
N GLU A 159 4.72 25.04 9.65
CA GLU A 159 5.80 26.01 9.87
C GLU A 159 6.06 26.89 8.61
N LEU A 160 5.68 26.44 7.41
CA LEU A 160 5.85 27.19 6.16
C LEU A 160 4.81 28.32 5.98
N GLY A 161 3.65 28.21 6.63
CA GLY A 161 2.53 29.16 6.49
C GLY A 161 1.80 29.09 5.14
N VAL A 162 0.73 29.89 5.01
CA VAL A 162 -0.11 29.96 3.79
C VAL A 162 0.71 30.41 2.58
N GLY A 163 0.56 29.72 1.45
CA GLY A 163 1.27 30.06 0.21
C GLY A 163 1.57 28.85 -0.67
N SER A 164 2.26 29.11 -1.78
CA SER A 164 2.83 28.06 -2.63
C SER A 164 4.33 27.96 -2.33
N HIS A 165 4.75 26.78 -1.90
CA HIS A 165 6.12 26.52 -1.47
C HIS A 165 6.74 25.43 -2.33
N LYS A 166 7.96 25.68 -2.79
CA LYS A 166 8.75 24.70 -3.54
C LYS A 166 9.81 24.10 -2.63
N LEU A 167 9.90 22.78 -2.68
CA LEU A 167 10.89 21.94 -2.01
C LEU A 167 11.48 20.98 -3.05
N ILE A 168 12.58 20.32 -2.70
CA ILE A 168 13.22 19.33 -3.55
C ILE A 168 13.12 17.99 -2.84
N LEU A 169 12.43 17.04 -3.47
CA LEU A 169 12.46 15.63 -3.07
C LEU A 169 13.64 14.97 -3.78
N SER A 170 14.55 14.35 -3.03
CA SER A 170 15.70 13.66 -3.60
C SER A 170 15.62 12.18 -3.33
N TYR A 171 15.79 11.35 -4.36
CA TYR A 171 15.80 9.90 -4.25
C TYR A 171 16.85 9.30 -5.19
N GLU A 172 17.70 8.39 -4.68
CA GLU A 172 18.76 7.72 -5.45
C GLU A 172 19.68 8.65 -6.29
N ASN A 173 19.89 9.88 -5.80
CA ASN A 173 20.66 10.97 -6.44
C ASN A 173 19.93 11.74 -7.55
N GLU A 174 18.63 11.51 -7.74
CA GLU A 174 17.77 12.35 -8.57
C GLU A 174 16.99 13.34 -7.72
N ASP A 175 16.80 14.55 -8.25
CA ASP A 175 16.09 15.65 -7.60
C ASP A 175 14.79 15.94 -8.35
N TYR A 176 13.68 15.97 -7.62
CA TYR A 176 12.35 16.23 -8.14
C TYR A 176 11.73 17.44 -7.43
N GLU A 177 11.14 18.37 -8.19
CA GLU A 177 10.45 19.52 -7.61
C GLU A 177 9.15 19.07 -6.93
N LEU A 178 9.03 19.34 -5.64
CA LEU A 178 7.83 19.13 -4.84
C LEU A 178 7.19 20.48 -4.52
N THR A 179 5.93 20.66 -4.92
CA THR A 179 5.15 21.87 -4.66
C THR A 179 4.09 21.62 -3.58
N LEU A 180 4.06 22.45 -2.55
CA LEU A 180 3.02 22.48 -1.52
C LEU A 180 2.17 23.74 -1.67
N ASN A 181 0.86 23.58 -1.82
CA ASN A 181 -0.10 24.67 -1.86
C ASN A 181 -0.89 24.72 -0.54
N ILE A 182 -0.43 25.56 0.37
CA ILE A 182 -0.95 25.66 1.73
C ILE A 182 -2.03 26.74 1.80
N LYS A 183 -3.18 26.39 2.36
CA LYS A 183 -4.35 27.27 2.52
C LYS A 183 -4.79 27.29 3.99
N ASP A 184 -5.68 28.23 4.30
CA ASP A 184 -6.35 28.34 5.60
C ASP A 184 -7.84 28.54 5.32
N LYS A 185 -8.54 27.44 5.08
CA LYS A 185 -9.97 27.41 4.74
C LYS A 185 -10.81 26.60 5.72
N ASP A 186 -10.18 25.70 6.48
CA ASP A 186 -10.87 24.79 7.41
C ASP A 186 -12.00 23.98 6.74
N TYR A 187 -11.72 23.36 5.59
CA TYR A 187 -12.73 22.65 4.81
C TYR A 187 -12.14 21.46 4.04
N PRO A 188 -12.86 20.31 3.91
CA PRO A 188 -12.35 19.15 3.21
C PRO A 188 -11.74 19.44 1.83
N TYR A 189 -10.61 18.80 1.55
CA TYR A 189 -9.83 19.04 0.35
C TYR A 189 -9.11 17.79 -0.14
N LEU A 190 -8.88 17.70 -1.45
CA LEU A 190 -8.01 16.69 -2.05
C LEU A 190 -6.55 17.06 -1.74
N MET A 191 -5.81 16.16 -1.09
CA MET A 191 -4.40 16.37 -0.75
C MET A 191 -3.50 16.39 -1.98
N ASP A 192 -3.85 15.63 -3.02
CA ASP A 192 -3.20 15.69 -4.32
C ASP A 192 -3.58 16.96 -5.10
N ASN A 193 -2.82 17.29 -6.14
CA ASN A 193 -3.23 18.32 -7.09
C ASN A 193 -4.51 17.93 -7.83
N GLN A 194 -5.22 18.93 -8.36
CA GLN A 194 -6.44 18.71 -9.15
C GLN A 194 -6.14 18.14 -10.53
N THR A 195 -4.91 18.22 -11.04
CA THR A 195 -4.49 17.54 -12.27
C THR A 195 -3.44 16.51 -11.95
N LEU A 196 -3.69 15.27 -12.32
CA LEU A 196 -2.79 14.14 -12.10
C LEU A 196 -2.46 13.43 -13.41
N TYR A 197 -1.22 13.02 -13.53
CA TYR A 197 -0.74 12.07 -14.53
C TYR A 197 -0.81 10.67 -13.94
N VAL A 198 -1.33 9.71 -14.70
CA VAL A 198 -1.56 8.35 -14.22
C VAL A 198 -0.86 7.33 -15.12
N ASP A 199 -0.20 6.36 -14.49
CA ASP A 199 0.10 5.07 -15.12
C ASP A 199 -1.19 4.25 -15.12
N VAL A 200 -1.73 4.03 -16.31
CA VAL A 200 -2.98 3.29 -16.50
C VAL A 200 -2.89 1.83 -16.05
N LYS A 201 -1.69 1.29 -15.82
CA LYS A 201 -1.49 -0.10 -15.39
C LYS A 201 -1.69 -0.29 -13.88
N MET A 202 -1.87 0.78 -13.11
CA MET A 202 -2.01 0.74 -11.66
C MET A 202 -3.33 1.34 -11.18
N ASP A 203 -3.76 0.91 -10.00
CA ASP A 203 -4.89 1.54 -9.31
C ASP A 203 -4.50 2.96 -8.89
N LEU A 204 -5.43 3.90 -9.05
CA LEU A 204 -5.24 5.27 -8.57
C LEU A 204 -5.79 5.40 -7.16
N VAL A 205 -4.94 5.83 -6.23
CA VAL A 205 -5.33 6.17 -4.86
C VAL A 205 -5.31 7.68 -4.69
N LEU A 206 -6.44 8.23 -4.25
CA LEU A 206 -6.62 9.64 -3.90
C LEU A 206 -6.94 9.77 -2.41
N ILE A 207 -6.47 10.84 -1.80
CA ILE A 207 -6.72 11.11 -0.38
C ILE A 207 -7.37 12.48 -0.25
N VAL A 208 -8.58 12.49 0.31
CA VAL A 208 -9.29 13.68 0.73
C VAL A 208 -9.12 13.81 2.24
N ASP A 209 -8.54 14.91 2.70
CA ASP A 209 -8.65 15.26 4.10
C ASP A 209 -10.08 15.69 4.36
N LEU A 210 -10.80 14.95 5.21
CA LEU A 210 -12.21 15.23 5.48
C LEU A 210 -12.40 16.44 6.41
N MET A 211 -11.39 16.79 7.22
CA MET A 211 -11.44 17.91 8.18
C MET A 211 -12.74 17.97 9.02
N GLY A 212 -13.18 16.81 9.53
CA GLY A 212 -14.43 16.65 10.28
C GLY A 212 -15.71 16.66 9.44
N GLY A 213 -15.58 16.70 8.11
CA GLY A 213 -16.66 16.53 7.15
C GLY A 213 -16.80 15.09 6.62
N GLU A 214 -17.44 14.97 5.47
CA GLU A 214 -17.73 13.69 4.81
C GLU A 214 -17.49 13.78 3.30
N LEU A 215 -17.03 12.68 2.71
CA LEU A 215 -17.06 12.46 1.26
C LEU A 215 -18.44 11.93 0.90
N VAL A 216 -19.18 12.68 0.09
CA VAL A 216 -20.56 12.34 -0.29
C VAL A 216 -20.57 11.45 -1.53
N SER A 217 -19.83 11.83 -2.56
CA SER A 217 -19.73 11.03 -3.79
C SER A 217 -18.52 11.40 -4.63
N ILE A 218 -18.17 10.51 -5.55
CA ILE A 218 -17.35 10.81 -6.72
C ILE A 218 -18.14 10.39 -7.95
N SER A 219 -18.11 11.22 -8.99
CA SER A 219 -18.76 10.94 -10.26
C SER A 219 -17.81 11.22 -11.41
N ALA A 220 -17.84 10.35 -12.42
CA ALA A 220 -17.15 10.53 -13.69
C ALA A 220 -18.08 11.12 -14.76
N ASP A 221 -17.54 11.31 -15.98
CA ASP A 221 -18.33 11.59 -17.18
C ASP A 221 -19.47 10.55 -17.32
N ARG A 222 -20.67 11.00 -17.68
CA ARG A 222 -21.86 10.14 -17.87
C ARG A 222 -21.66 9.03 -18.89
N ASN A 223 -20.75 9.22 -19.84
CA ASN A 223 -20.41 8.20 -20.85
C ASN A 223 -19.40 7.15 -20.32
N ARG A 224 -18.87 7.34 -19.11
CA ARG A 224 -17.88 6.48 -18.44
C ARG A 224 -18.28 6.23 -16.98
N PRO A 225 -19.48 5.69 -16.74
CA PRO A 225 -19.94 5.41 -15.39
C PRO A 225 -19.03 4.37 -14.74
N PHE A 226 -18.90 4.47 -13.41
CA PHE A 226 -18.31 3.39 -12.62
C PHE A 226 -19.22 2.16 -12.65
N LEU A 227 -18.60 0.99 -12.79
CA LEU A 227 -19.19 -0.33 -12.63
C LEU A 227 -18.83 -0.89 -11.23
N ASP A 228 -19.50 -1.97 -10.85
CA ASP A 228 -19.19 -2.67 -9.59
C ASP A 228 -17.72 -3.11 -9.57
N GLY A 229 -17.00 -2.73 -8.51
CA GLY A 229 -15.58 -3.02 -8.35
C GLY A 229 -14.63 -1.99 -8.96
N ASP A 230 -15.11 -1.00 -9.73
CA ASP A 230 -14.25 0.06 -10.27
C ASP A 230 -13.77 1.05 -9.20
N LEU A 231 -14.46 1.10 -8.06
CA LEU A 231 -14.26 2.12 -7.05
C LEU A 231 -14.45 1.56 -5.64
N THR A 232 -13.50 1.84 -4.76
CA THR A 232 -13.61 1.61 -3.31
C THR A 232 -13.42 2.94 -2.58
N ILE A 233 -14.29 3.24 -1.61
CA ILE A 233 -14.20 4.44 -0.78
C ILE A 233 -14.18 4.01 0.69
N GLU A 234 -13.12 4.40 1.40
CA GLU A 234 -12.95 4.13 2.82
C GLU A 234 -12.55 5.43 3.52
N GLY A 235 -13.54 6.07 4.16
CA GLY A 235 -13.36 7.41 4.74
C GLY A 235 -12.96 8.44 3.68
N GLY A 236 -11.80 9.06 3.86
CA GLY A 236 -11.22 10.03 2.90
C GLY A 236 -10.42 9.39 1.76
N LYS A 237 -10.22 8.06 1.77
CA LYS A 237 -9.44 7.35 0.75
C LYS A 237 -10.36 6.88 -0.38
N ILE A 238 -10.00 7.23 -1.61
CA ILE A 238 -10.67 6.77 -2.83
C ILE A 238 -9.68 5.92 -3.62
N THR A 239 -10.02 4.67 -3.90
CA THR A 239 -9.25 3.79 -4.78
C THR A 239 -10.04 3.55 -6.06
N MET A 240 -9.49 3.92 -7.20
CA MET A 240 -10.06 3.71 -8.52
C MET A 240 -9.25 2.62 -9.24
N SER A 241 -9.93 1.60 -9.74
CA SER A 241 -9.27 0.45 -10.34
C SER A 241 -8.54 0.82 -11.63
N LYS A 242 -7.40 0.18 -11.89
CA LYS A 242 -6.68 0.28 -13.16
C LYS A 242 -7.56 -0.07 -14.34
N ASP A 243 -8.43 -1.06 -14.20
CA ASP A 243 -9.31 -1.53 -15.27
C ASP A 243 -10.31 -0.45 -15.70
N TYR A 244 -10.85 0.30 -14.73
CA TYR A 244 -11.68 1.47 -15.00
C TYR A 244 -10.89 2.56 -15.73
N ILE A 245 -9.69 2.88 -15.24
CA ILE A 245 -8.84 3.92 -15.80
C ILE A 245 -8.47 3.58 -17.26
N MET A 246 -7.98 2.37 -17.51
CA MET A 246 -7.63 1.87 -18.85
C MET A 246 -8.82 1.96 -19.80
N ARG A 247 -9.96 1.36 -19.43
CA ARG A 247 -11.17 1.35 -20.25
C ARG A 247 -11.68 2.76 -20.54
N SER A 248 -11.66 3.63 -19.53
CA SER A 248 -12.13 5.02 -19.65
C SER A 248 -11.28 5.80 -20.63
N PHE A 249 -9.96 5.63 -20.58
CA PHE A 249 -9.05 6.27 -21.51
C PHE A 249 -9.09 5.70 -22.94
N ASP A 250 -9.24 4.38 -23.10
CA ASP A 250 -9.27 3.75 -24.43
C ASP A 250 -10.53 4.12 -25.22
N SER A 251 -11.59 4.52 -24.51
CA SER A 251 -12.80 5.09 -25.13
C SER A 251 -12.62 6.52 -25.66
N LEU A 252 -11.50 7.20 -25.35
CA LEU A 252 -11.26 8.57 -25.78
C LEU A 252 -10.70 8.60 -27.20
N LYS A 253 -11.49 9.10 -28.15
CA LYS A 253 -11.06 9.26 -29.55
C LYS A 253 -10.09 10.43 -29.77
N GLU A 254 -10.14 11.47 -28.92
CA GLU A 254 -9.36 12.71 -29.08
C GLU A 254 -8.90 13.36 -27.76
N SER A 255 -9.67 13.25 -26.67
CA SER A 255 -9.30 13.88 -25.40
C SER A 255 -8.26 13.06 -24.63
N GLN A 256 -7.17 13.68 -24.19
CA GLN A 256 -6.15 13.04 -23.34
C GLN A 256 -6.44 13.17 -21.83
N GLN A 257 -7.68 13.52 -21.45
CA GLN A 257 -8.03 13.75 -20.05
C GLN A 257 -9.39 13.16 -19.66
N LEU A 258 -9.47 12.61 -18.45
CA LEU A 258 -10.70 12.22 -17.77
C LEU A 258 -11.01 13.24 -16.68
N MET A 259 -12.30 13.58 -16.52
CA MET A 259 -12.75 14.54 -15.51
C MET A 259 -13.64 13.86 -14.49
N PHE A 260 -13.41 14.20 -13.23
CA PHE A 260 -14.16 13.70 -12.09
C PHE A 260 -14.60 14.86 -11.20
N THR A 261 -15.73 14.66 -10.55
CA THR A 261 -16.31 15.56 -9.57
C THR A 261 -16.39 14.79 -8.26
N ILE A 262 -15.70 15.29 -7.24
CA ILE A 262 -15.81 14.78 -5.87
C ILE A 262 -16.66 15.77 -5.08
N LEU A 263 -17.76 15.29 -4.50
CA LEU A 263 -18.63 16.06 -3.64
C LEU A 263 -18.26 15.77 -2.19
N VAL A 264 -17.92 16.82 -1.45
CA VAL A 264 -17.65 16.77 -0.02
C VAL A 264 -18.60 17.70 0.72
N LYS A 265 -18.79 17.44 2.02
CA LYS A 265 -19.67 18.22 2.87
C LYS A 265 -19.07 18.39 4.26
N LYS A 266 -19.26 19.56 4.86
CA LYS A 266 -18.94 19.84 6.27
C LYS A 266 -20.07 20.68 6.86
N GLY A 267 -20.73 20.15 7.89
CA GLY A 267 -21.97 20.73 8.42
C GLY A 267 -23.08 20.74 7.37
N THR A 268 -23.62 21.91 7.03
CA THR A 268 -24.66 22.08 6.00
C THR A 268 -24.11 22.53 4.64
N GLN A 269 -22.82 22.80 4.55
CA GLN A 269 -22.19 23.30 3.33
C GLN A 269 -21.71 22.14 2.48
N ASN A 270 -21.91 22.23 1.16
CA ASN A 270 -21.35 21.31 0.17
C ASN A 270 -20.26 22.00 -0.64
N GLN A 271 -19.21 21.27 -1.01
CA GLN A 271 -18.20 21.74 -1.94
C GLN A 271 -17.90 20.66 -2.99
N THR A 272 -17.67 21.14 -4.21
CA THR A 272 -17.18 20.30 -5.30
C THR A 272 -15.67 20.47 -5.44
N ILE A 273 -14.96 19.35 -5.55
CA ILE A 273 -13.57 19.28 -5.97
C ILE A 273 -13.55 18.69 -7.38
N LEU A 274 -12.92 19.39 -8.31
CA LEU A 274 -12.71 18.91 -9.67
C LEU A 274 -11.35 18.23 -9.76
N LEU A 275 -11.34 17.05 -10.36
CA LEU A 275 -10.14 16.26 -10.61
C LEU A 275 -10.03 15.96 -12.11
N SER A 276 -8.84 16.17 -12.65
CA SER A 276 -8.46 15.86 -14.03
C SER A 276 -7.37 14.81 -14.01
N LEU A 277 -7.58 13.69 -14.70
CA LEU A 277 -6.57 12.66 -14.92
C LEU A 277 -6.07 12.74 -16.35
N ARG A 278 -4.77 12.60 -16.56
CA ARG A 278 -4.11 12.58 -17.87
C ARG A 278 -3.24 11.34 -17.97
N LYS A 279 -3.12 10.74 -19.15
CA LYS A 279 -2.11 9.71 -19.36
C LYS A 279 -0.73 10.34 -19.24
N GLU A 280 0.18 9.64 -18.56
CA GLU A 280 1.60 9.85 -18.80
C GLU A 280 1.91 9.61 -20.29
N LYS A 281 2.82 10.42 -20.85
CA LYS A 281 3.16 10.35 -22.29
C LYS A 281 4.15 9.24 -22.57
#